data_AF-A0A3N5UMN4-F1
#
_entry.id   AF-A0A3N5UMN4-F1
#
_cell.length_a   1.000
_cell.length_b   1.000
_cell.length_c   1.000
_cell.angle_alpha   90.00
_cell.angle_beta   90.00
_cell.angle_gamma   90.00
#
_symmetry.space_group_name_H-M   'P 1'
#
loop_
_entity.id
_entity.type
_entity.pdbx_description
1 polymer ?
#
loop_
_entity_poly.entity_id
_entity_poly.type
_entity_poly.pdbx_seq_one_letter_code
_entity_poly.pdbx_strand_id
1 'polypeptide(L)'
;KLWQGEHDGYKRLADPVDHRRTVLSLDEDRWLVVDHLNGRQIHHYSLHWLLDDLPYEQRENAILLSWDAMKYRVQFGLLEGKSAFSVLRGDENSTRGWRSRYYGDKEFAISALLETDQPRACFWTFFGFETDVIKLKGEILELSSQDWRTSINLAELNKEIL
;
A
#
# COMPACT_ATOMS: atom_id res chain seq x y z
N LYS A 1 15.63 7.67 2.62
CA LYS A 1 16.37 6.74 1.72
C LYS A 1 15.41 6.15 0.69
N LEU A 2 15.88 5.76 -0.50
CA LEU A 2 15.05 5.19 -1.57
C LEU A 2 15.61 3.84 -2.02
N TRP A 3 14.71 2.87 -2.20
CA TRP A 3 15.01 1.56 -2.77
C TRP A 3 13.99 1.21 -3.84
N GLN A 4 14.44 0.52 -4.89
CA GLN A 4 13.59 0.04 -5.96
C GLN A 4 13.85 -1.43 -6.24
N GLY A 5 12.80 -2.14 -6.61
CA GLY A 5 12.88 -3.53 -7.02
C GLY A 5 11.79 -3.88 -8.02
N GLU A 6 12.08 -4.86 -8.86
CA GLU A 6 11.16 -5.44 -9.84
C GLU A 6 11.25 -6.97 -9.81
N HIS A 7 10.26 -7.63 -10.41
CA HIS A 7 10.28 -9.08 -10.56
C HIS A 7 9.52 -9.53 -11.81
N ASP A 8 9.92 -10.67 -12.39
CA ASP A 8 9.32 -11.21 -13.61
C ASP A 8 8.08 -12.09 -13.37
N GLY A 9 7.52 -12.03 -12.15
CA GLY A 9 6.44 -12.91 -11.72
C GLY A 9 5.17 -12.79 -12.56
N TYR A 10 4.96 -11.66 -13.23
CA TYR A 10 3.80 -11.43 -14.09
C TYR A 10 4.12 -11.46 -15.59
N LYS A 11 5.40 -11.67 -15.97
CA LYS A 11 5.78 -11.77 -17.39
C LYS A 11 5.28 -13.03 -18.08
N ARG A 12 4.88 -14.04 -17.31
CA ARG A 12 4.29 -15.30 -17.82
C ARG A 12 2.82 -15.17 -18.23
N LEU A 13 2.16 -14.05 -17.92
CA LEU A 13 0.75 -13.84 -18.27
C LEU A 13 0.60 -13.65 -19.79
N ALA A 14 -0.60 -13.92 -20.31
CA ALA A 14 -0.90 -13.74 -21.73
C ALA A 14 -0.72 -12.27 -22.18
N ASP A 15 -1.09 -11.32 -21.32
CA ASP A 15 -0.64 -9.93 -21.39
C ASP A 15 0.34 -9.68 -20.24
N PRO A 16 1.67 -9.68 -20.51
CA PRO A 16 2.69 -9.46 -19.49
C PRO A 16 2.51 -8.13 -18.75
N VAL A 17 2.71 -8.16 -17.43
CA VAL A 17 2.71 -6.96 -16.59
C VAL A 17 4.12 -6.76 -16.02
N ASP A 18 4.66 -5.56 -16.21
CA ASP A 18 5.86 -5.13 -15.50
C ASP A 18 5.46 -4.55 -14.14
N HIS A 19 6.02 -5.09 -13.06
CA HIS A 19 5.79 -4.61 -11.70
C HIS A 19 7.08 -4.07 -11.09
N ARG A 20 7.01 -2.82 -10.62
CA ARG A 20 8.09 -2.15 -9.90
C ARG A 20 7.58 -1.58 -8.58
N ARG A 21 8.27 -1.91 -7.50
CA ARG A 21 8.05 -1.35 -6.16
C ARG A 21 9.17 -0.39 -5.80
N THR A 22 8.80 0.82 -5.40
CA THR A 22 9.68 1.79 -4.75
C THR A 22 9.33 1.84 -3.26
N VAL A 23 10.33 1.77 -2.40
CA VAL A 23 10.19 1.97 -0.95
C VAL A 23 11.01 3.19 -0.57
N LEU A 24 10.36 4.17 0.06
CA LEU A 24 10.99 5.36 0.59
C LEU A 24 10.91 5.36 2.10
N SER A 25 12.07 5.46 2.75
CA SER A 25 12.17 5.89 4.15
C SER A 25 12.15 7.41 4.18
N LEU A 26 11.14 7.94 4.87
CA LEU A 26 10.89 9.35 5.12
C LEU A 26 11.37 9.71 6.54
N ASP A 27 11.00 10.90 7.01
CA ASP A 27 11.41 11.40 8.33
C ASP A 27 10.67 10.69 9.48
N GLU A 28 11.36 10.52 10.61
CA GLU A 28 10.88 9.88 11.86
C GLU A 28 10.07 8.58 11.65
N ASP A 29 10.69 7.52 11.11
CA ASP A 29 10.07 6.19 10.95
C ASP A 29 8.82 6.13 10.06
N ARG A 30 8.65 7.12 9.17
CA ARG A 30 7.61 7.08 8.13
C ARG A 30 8.10 6.40 6.88
N TRP A 31 7.20 5.70 6.21
CA TRP A 31 7.50 4.96 4.99
C TRP A 31 6.45 5.21 3.92
N LEU A 32 6.90 5.31 2.69
CA LEU A 32 6.03 5.32 1.51
C LEU A 32 6.43 4.16 0.60
N VAL A 33 5.47 3.33 0.25
CA VAL A 33 5.62 2.26 -0.74
C VAL A 33 4.81 2.65 -1.97
N VAL A 34 5.41 2.59 -3.14
CA VAL A 34 4.78 2.92 -4.42
C VAL A 34 4.95 1.75 -5.38
N ASP A 35 3.84 1.25 -5.91
CA ASP A 35 3.82 0.11 -6.84
C ASP A 35 3.32 0.55 -8.20
N HIS A 36 4.19 0.46 -9.20
CA HIS A 36 3.86 0.69 -10.60
C HIS A 36 3.64 -0.65 -11.30
N LEU A 37 2.43 -0.86 -11.83
CA LEU A 37 2.05 -2.01 -12.63
C LEU A 37 1.69 -1.55 -14.03
N ASN A 38 2.39 -2.08 -15.04
CA ASN A 38 2.22 -1.68 -16.44
C ASN A 38 1.89 -2.91 -17.31
N GLY A 39 0.61 -3.04 -17.67
CA GLY A 39 0.12 -3.96 -18.71
C GLY A 39 -0.39 -3.21 -19.94
N ARG A 40 -0.82 -3.95 -20.97
CA ARG A 40 -1.41 -3.37 -22.19
C ARG A 40 -2.94 -3.50 -22.22
N GLN A 41 -3.47 -4.55 -21.61
CA GLN A 41 -4.90 -4.83 -21.48
C GLN A 41 -5.39 -4.50 -20.07
N ILE A 42 -6.71 -4.44 -19.87
CA ILE A 42 -7.29 -4.30 -18.53
C ILE A 42 -6.97 -5.54 -17.70
N HIS A 43 -6.41 -5.32 -16.51
CA HIS A 43 -6.19 -6.35 -15.50
C HIS A 43 -6.91 -5.98 -14.21
N HIS A 44 -7.19 -7.00 -13.40
CA HIS A 44 -7.61 -6.85 -12.03
C HIS A 44 -6.37 -6.78 -11.12
N TYR A 45 -6.01 -5.58 -10.69
CA TYR A 45 -4.85 -5.36 -9.83
C TYR A 45 -5.26 -5.27 -8.36
N SER A 46 -4.45 -5.89 -7.50
CA SER A 46 -4.69 -5.94 -6.06
C SER A 46 -3.44 -5.52 -5.30
N LEU A 47 -3.50 -4.40 -4.58
CA LEU A 47 -2.53 -4.05 -3.55
C LEU A 47 -3.02 -4.61 -2.21
N HIS A 48 -2.27 -5.56 -1.66
CA HIS A 48 -2.63 -6.27 -0.44
C HIS A 48 -1.56 -6.10 0.63
N TRP A 49 -2.02 -5.84 1.86
CA TRP A 49 -1.19 -5.83 3.05
C TRP A 49 -1.80 -6.70 4.15
N LEU A 50 -0.96 -7.53 4.74
CA LEU A 50 -1.27 -8.28 5.95
C LEU A 50 -0.61 -7.55 7.13
N LEU A 51 -1.43 -7.09 8.08
CA LEU A 51 -1.02 -6.32 9.25
C LEU A 51 -1.28 -7.14 10.53
N ASP A 52 -0.57 -6.81 11.60
CA ASP A 52 -0.76 -7.46 12.89
C ASP A 52 -2.18 -7.24 13.45
N ASP A 53 -2.63 -8.20 14.26
CA ASP A 53 -3.98 -8.21 14.85
C ASP A 53 -4.09 -7.26 16.03
N LEU A 54 -4.05 -5.96 15.75
CA LEU A 54 -4.17 -4.88 16.72
C LEU A 54 -5.57 -4.25 16.68
N PRO A 55 -6.05 -3.61 17.77
CA PRO A 55 -7.24 -2.78 17.70
C PRO A 55 -7.09 -1.71 16.62
N TYR A 56 -8.09 -1.57 15.75
CA TYR A 56 -8.02 -0.64 14.64
C TYR A 56 -9.31 0.12 14.36
N GLU A 57 -9.16 1.32 13.81
CA GLU A 57 -10.25 2.10 13.21
C GLU A 57 -10.02 2.18 11.70
N GLN A 58 -11.05 1.94 10.90
CA GLN A 58 -11.01 2.23 9.46
C GLN A 58 -11.58 3.63 9.21
N ARG A 59 -10.85 4.44 8.44
CA ARG A 59 -11.29 5.76 7.97
C ARG A 59 -11.04 5.88 6.47
N GLU A 60 -12.09 5.81 5.66
CA GLU A 60 -11.98 5.77 4.19
C GLU A 60 -10.98 4.67 3.74
N ASN A 61 -9.92 5.07 3.03
CA ASN A 61 -8.82 4.22 2.58
C ASN A 61 -7.64 4.25 3.56
N ALA A 62 -7.90 4.37 4.86
CA ALA A 62 -6.87 4.34 5.90
C ALA A 62 -7.29 3.43 7.06
N ILE A 63 -6.27 2.87 7.72
CA ILE A 63 -6.38 2.09 8.95
C ILE A 63 -5.54 2.80 10.00
N LEU A 64 -6.13 3.04 11.18
CA LEU A 64 -5.42 3.50 12.36
C LEU A 64 -5.25 2.33 13.32
N LEU A 65 -4.04 1.78 13.40
CA LEU A 65 -3.68 0.70 14.32
C LEU A 65 -3.29 1.30 15.67
N SER A 66 -3.90 0.82 16.75
CA SER A 66 -3.57 1.24 18.10
C SER A 66 -2.53 0.29 18.70
N TRP A 67 -1.39 0.83 19.11
CA TRP A 67 -0.36 0.10 19.85
C TRP A 67 0.18 0.99 20.97
N ASP A 68 0.07 0.49 22.20
CA ASP A 68 0.30 1.23 23.44
C ASP A 68 -0.51 2.54 23.46
N ALA A 69 0.15 3.69 23.69
CA ALA A 69 -0.48 5.01 23.71
C ALA A 69 -0.45 5.71 22.34
N MET A 70 -0.04 5.02 21.27
CA MET A 70 0.16 5.59 19.94
C MET A 70 -0.81 4.99 18.91
N LYS A 71 -1.09 5.79 17.88
CA LYS A 71 -1.87 5.37 16.71
C LYS A 71 -1.02 5.48 15.45
N TYR A 72 -0.84 4.35 14.79
CA TYR A 72 -0.12 4.23 13.53
C TYR A 72 -1.10 4.27 12.37
N ARG A 73 -0.81 5.09 11.37
CA ARG A 73 -1.62 5.25 10.18
C ARG A 73 -1.04 4.43 9.04
N VAL A 74 -1.89 3.58 8.45
CA VAL A 74 -1.62 2.94 7.15
C VAL A 74 -2.67 3.46 6.17
N GLN A 75 -2.26 4.27 5.21
CA GLN A 75 -3.16 4.85 4.21
C GLN A 75 -2.81 4.37 2.82
N PHE A 76 -3.85 4.02 2.06
CA PHE A 76 -3.77 3.43 0.74
C PHE A 76 -4.33 4.42 -0.28
N GLY A 77 -3.76 4.41 -1.48
CA GLY A 77 -4.34 5.14 -2.58
C GLY A 77 -3.90 4.63 -3.93
N LEU A 78 -4.62 5.11 -4.94
CA LEU A 78 -4.40 4.88 -6.35
C LEU A 78 -4.22 6.24 -7.01
N LEU A 79 -3.22 6.36 -7.89
CA LEU A 79 -2.90 7.62 -8.55
C LEU A 79 -4.06 8.14 -9.40
N GLU A 80 -4.62 7.27 -10.25
CA GLU A 80 -5.71 7.57 -11.16
C GLU A 80 -6.64 6.37 -11.29
N GLY A 81 -7.93 6.65 -11.49
CA GLY A 81 -8.96 5.64 -11.68
C GLY A 81 -9.83 5.42 -10.44
N LYS A 82 -10.67 4.39 -10.51
CA LYS A 82 -11.53 3.98 -9.40
C LYS A 82 -10.87 2.82 -8.67
N SER A 83 -10.98 2.81 -7.35
CA SER A 83 -10.50 1.71 -6.52
C SER A 83 -11.56 1.27 -5.53
N ALA A 84 -11.58 -0.02 -5.22
CA ALA A 84 -12.35 -0.59 -4.12
C ALA A 84 -11.41 -0.91 -2.96
N PHE A 85 -11.67 -0.37 -1.78
CA PHE A 85 -10.89 -0.64 -0.58
C PHE A 85 -11.70 -1.49 0.40
N SER A 86 -11.11 -2.55 0.92
CA SER A 86 -11.73 -3.41 1.93
C SER A 86 -10.72 -3.83 3.00
N VAL A 87 -11.17 -3.81 4.26
CA VAL A 87 -10.41 -4.29 5.40
C VAL A 87 -11.21 -5.39 6.07
N LEU A 88 -10.53 -6.48 6.42
CA LEU A 88 -11.12 -7.52 7.27
C LEU A 88 -10.08 -8.03 8.24
N ARG A 89 -10.53 -8.42 9.43
CA ARG A 89 -9.79 -9.30 10.33
C ARG A 89 -10.13 -10.72 9.95
N GLY A 90 -9.17 -11.65 10.02
CA GLY A 90 -9.42 -13.04 9.67
C GLY A 90 -10.71 -13.59 10.27
N ASP A 91 -11.45 -14.32 9.46
CA ASP A 91 -12.70 -14.97 9.82
C ASP A 91 -12.81 -16.31 9.08
N GLU A 92 -13.66 -17.22 9.58
CA GLU A 92 -13.77 -18.58 9.04
C GLU A 92 -14.34 -18.64 7.62
N ASN A 93 -15.02 -17.59 7.15
CA ASN A 93 -15.61 -17.52 5.81
C ASN A 93 -14.66 -16.90 4.78
N SER A 94 -13.46 -16.47 5.19
CA SER A 94 -12.48 -15.78 4.35
C SER A 94 -11.09 -16.39 4.44
N THR A 95 -10.40 -16.45 3.30
CA THR A 95 -8.99 -16.84 3.24
C THR A 95 -8.05 -15.69 3.61
N ARG A 96 -8.56 -14.45 3.71
CA ARG A 96 -7.79 -13.25 4.07
C ARG A 96 -7.66 -13.11 5.59
N GLY A 97 -6.64 -12.38 6.02
CA GLY A 97 -6.50 -11.95 7.43
C GLY A 97 -5.97 -13.05 8.35
N TRP A 98 -5.04 -13.86 7.88
CA TRP A 98 -4.46 -14.93 8.67
C TRP A 98 -2.94 -14.92 8.62
N ARG A 99 -2.30 -15.21 9.74
CA ARG A 99 -0.85 -15.36 9.89
C ARG A 99 -0.56 -16.71 10.54
N SER A 100 0.51 -17.37 10.13
CA SER A 100 0.97 -18.62 10.75
C SER A 100 2.44 -18.48 11.09
N ARG A 101 2.76 -18.39 12.39
CA ARG A 101 4.15 -18.32 12.88
C ARG A 101 4.77 -19.71 13.02
N TYR A 102 3.93 -20.71 13.30
CA TYR A 102 4.32 -22.10 13.51
C TYR A 102 3.43 -23.02 12.70
N TYR A 103 3.99 -24.15 12.26
CA TYR A 103 3.25 -25.15 11.51
C TYR A 103 2.03 -25.64 12.28
N GLY A 104 0.87 -25.65 11.62
CA GLY A 104 -0.40 -26.09 12.21
C GLY A 104 -1.11 -25.04 13.07
N ASP A 105 -0.53 -23.84 13.23
CA ASP A 105 -1.12 -22.75 14.02
C ASP A 105 -1.51 -21.57 13.12
N LYS A 106 -2.74 -21.07 13.30
CA LYS A 106 -3.33 -20.03 12.45
C LYS A 106 -3.88 -18.93 13.35
N GLU A 107 -3.20 -17.79 13.34
CA GLU A 107 -3.55 -16.59 14.08
C GLU A 107 -4.33 -15.63 13.19
N PHE A 108 -5.28 -14.91 13.78
CA PHE A 108 -5.92 -13.79 13.09
C PHE A 108 -4.91 -12.70 12.77
N ALA A 109 -5.16 -12.00 11.68
CA ALA A 109 -4.42 -10.83 11.22
C ALA A 109 -5.39 -9.89 10.50
N ILE A 110 -4.98 -8.65 10.30
CA ILE A 110 -5.76 -7.69 9.52
C ILE A 110 -5.31 -7.76 8.08
N SER A 111 -6.26 -7.86 7.15
CA SER A 111 -6.04 -7.82 5.72
C SER A 111 -6.63 -6.56 5.13
N ALA A 112 -5.76 -5.67 4.66
CA ALA A 112 -6.14 -4.50 3.87
C ALA A 112 -5.94 -4.81 2.38
N LEU A 113 -6.94 -4.47 1.57
CA LEU A 113 -6.95 -4.77 0.14
C LEU A 113 -7.48 -3.56 -0.63
N LEU A 114 -6.70 -3.06 -1.57
CA LEU A 114 -7.09 -2.02 -2.53
C LEU A 114 -7.05 -2.62 -3.93
N GLU A 115 -8.18 -2.58 -4.64
CA GLU A 115 -8.35 -3.22 -5.94
C GLU A 115 -8.75 -2.21 -7.01
N THR A 116 -8.35 -2.45 -8.25
CA THR A 116 -8.78 -1.67 -9.42
C THR A 116 -8.73 -2.49 -10.70
N ASP A 117 -9.60 -2.16 -11.65
CA ASP A 117 -9.65 -2.76 -12.98
C ASP A 117 -9.22 -1.73 -14.02
N GLN A 118 -7.95 -1.81 -14.47
CA GLN A 118 -7.38 -0.87 -15.43
C GLN A 118 -6.14 -1.45 -16.12
N PRO A 119 -5.66 -0.85 -17.22
CA PRO A 119 -4.46 -1.38 -17.90
C PRO A 119 -3.16 -1.19 -17.12
N ARG A 120 -3.08 -0.10 -16.37
CA ARG A 120 -1.91 0.27 -15.56
C ARG A 120 -2.38 0.77 -14.21
N ALA A 121 -1.63 0.49 -13.16
CA ALA A 121 -1.94 0.99 -11.82
C ALA A 121 -0.68 1.57 -11.18
N CYS A 122 -0.83 2.70 -10.50
CA CYS A 122 0.16 3.25 -9.58
C CYS A 122 -0.46 3.31 -8.20
N PHE A 123 -0.21 2.29 -7.39
CA PHE A 123 -0.64 2.30 -6.00
C PHE A 123 0.39 2.98 -5.12
N TRP A 124 -0.08 3.54 -4.01
CA TRP A 124 0.78 3.99 -2.94
C TRP A 124 0.23 3.56 -1.58
N THR A 125 1.13 3.23 -0.66
CA THR A 125 0.81 2.95 0.74
C THR A 125 1.72 3.80 1.61
N PHE A 126 1.14 4.65 2.45
CA PHE A 126 1.85 5.43 3.44
C PHE A 126 1.72 4.77 4.82
N PHE A 127 2.85 4.57 5.49
CA PHE A 127 2.96 4.16 6.88
C PHE A 127 3.52 5.31 7.70
N GLY A 128 2.78 5.74 8.72
CA GLY A 128 3.20 6.83 9.60
C GLY A 128 2.29 6.94 10.81
N PHE A 129 1.95 8.16 11.20
CA PHE A 129 1.21 8.45 12.43
C PHE A 129 -0.15 9.08 12.15
N GLU A 130 -1.05 9.03 13.14
CA GLU A 130 -2.41 9.59 13.02
C GLU A 130 -2.42 11.06 12.61
N THR A 131 -1.45 11.85 13.08
CA THR A 131 -1.34 13.30 12.82
C THR A 131 -0.85 13.64 11.42
N ASP A 132 -0.34 12.65 10.67
CA ASP A 132 0.18 12.90 9.33
C ASP A 132 -0.96 13.17 8.34
N VAL A 133 -0.74 14.16 7.49
CA VAL A 133 -1.67 14.59 6.45
C VAL A 133 -1.09 14.19 5.10
N ILE A 134 -1.91 13.49 4.31
CA ILE A 134 -1.55 12.99 2.98
C ILE A 134 -2.56 13.57 1.98
N LYS A 135 -2.06 14.22 0.93
CA LYS A 135 -2.88 14.78 -0.15
C LYS A 135 -2.29 14.42 -1.50
N LEU A 136 -3.11 13.83 -2.36
CA LEU A 136 -2.77 13.61 -3.76
C LEU A 136 -3.26 14.79 -4.60
N LYS A 137 -2.35 15.41 -5.38
CA LYS A 137 -2.65 16.50 -6.32
C LYS A 137 -2.06 16.16 -7.69
N GLY A 138 -2.88 15.65 -8.59
CA GLY A 138 -2.39 15.06 -9.83
C GLY A 138 -1.42 13.93 -9.49
N GLU A 139 -0.19 14.00 -10.01
CA GLU A 139 0.85 12.99 -9.79
C GLU A 139 1.67 13.19 -8.49
N ILE A 140 1.42 14.27 -7.75
CA ILE A 140 2.21 14.65 -6.59
C ILE A 140 1.50 14.23 -5.31
N LEU A 141 2.18 13.42 -4.50
CA LEU A 141 1.78 13.10 -3.14
C LEU A 141 2.45 14.09 -2.17
N GLU A 142 1.66 14.98 -1.59
CA GLU A 142 2.09 15.89 -0.52
C GLU A 142 1.89 15.19 0.83
N LEU A 143 2.97 15.09 1.61
CA LEU A 143 2.99 14.51 2.95
C LEU A 143 3.46 15.58 3.93
N SER A 144 2.77 15.70 5.07
CA SER A 144 3.16 16.65 6.10
C SER A 144 2.73 16.20 7.49
N SER A 145 3.50 16.58 8.50
CA SER A 145 3.12 16.56 9.90
C SER A 145 3.39 17.94 10.52
N GLN A 146 3.40 18.06 11.85
CA GLN A 146 3.65 19.34 12.52
C GLN A 146 5.02 19.93 12.16
N ASP A 147 6.06 19.09 12.12
CA ASP A 147 7.46 19.55 12.01
C ASP A 147 8.14 19.23 10.67
N TRP A 148 7.47 18.52 9.76
CA TRP A 148 8.05 18.13 8.48
C TRP A 148 7.03 18.16 7.33
N ARG A 149 7.54 18.37 6.11
CA ARG A 149 6.76 18.30 4.87
C ARG A 149 7.64 17.81 3.73
N THR A 150 7.07 16.99 2.86
CA THR A 150 7.69 16.63 1.58
C THR A 150 6.63 16.49 0.48
N SER A 151 7.10 16.51 -0.76
CA SER A 151 6.27 16.27 -1.94
C SER A 151 6.99 15.27 -2.82
N ILE A 152 6.27 14.24 -3.26
CA ILE A 152 6.84 13.14 -4.04
C ILE A 152 6.05 13.03 -5.34
N ASN A 153 6.73 13.14 -6.48
CA ASN A 153 6.13 12.90 -7.78
C ASN A 153 6.11 11.38 -8.05
N LEU A 154 4.92 10.78 -8.01
CA LEU A 154 4.76 9.33 -8.17
C LEU A 154 5.20 8.86 -9.56
N ALA A 155 4.94 9.63 -10.61
CA ALA A 155 5.33 9.27 -11.97
C ALA A 155 6.84 9.32 -12.23
N GLU A 156 7.58 10.16 -11.51
CA GLU A 156 9.05 10.23 -11.60
C GLU A 156 9.71 8.98 -10.99
N LEU A 157 9.12 8.42 -9.94
CA LEU A 157 9.60 7.17 -9.33
C LEU A 157 9.52 5.96 -10.28
N ASN A 158 8.78 6.06 -11.38
CA ASN A 158 8.75 5.03 -12.43
C ASN A 158 9.88 5.16 -13.46
N LYS A 159 10.65 6.24 -13.44
CA LYS A 159 11.71 6.52 -14.44
C LYS A 159 13.11 6.23 -13.92
N GLU A 160 13.31 6.25 -12.61
CA GLU A 160 14.63 6.03 -12.00
C GLU A 160 15.02 4.54 -12.07
N ILE A 161 16.17 4.29 -12.70
CA ILE A 161 16.99 3.08 -12.57
C ILE A 161 18.39 3.66 -12.30
N LEU A 162 18.88 3.54 -11.07
CA LEU A 162 20.30 3.75 -10.75
C LEU A 162 21.08 2.47 -11.05
#